data_AF-A0A0A8XZY7-F1
#
_entry.id   AF-A0A0A8XZY7-F1
#
_cell.length_a   1.000
_cell.length_b   1.000
_cell.length_c   1.000
_cell.angle_alpha   90.00
_cell.angle_beta   90.00
_cell.angle_gamma   90.00
#
_symmetry.space_group_name_H-M   'P 1'
#
loop_
_entity.id
_entity.type
_entity.pdbx_description
1 polymer ?
#
loop_
_entity_poly.entity_id
_entity_poly.type
_entity_poly.pdbx_seq_one_letter_code
_entity_poly.pdbx_strand_id
1 'polypeptide(L)'
;MFIDSGVSFTMLPEQVLRNITEHVNKLMKMDPKYGSNNNKFTCYDVVELPKDMQEMVLHFCDGAQLVIPVDNYMYLDQADKEYCLVFKKAPEMYPRMSILGNFQQQNMRMLFDVKGETLSFTQYKGCQAEKKQHAAV
;
A
#
# COMPACT_ATOMS: atom_id res chain seq x y z
N MET A 1 14.02 -5.71 0.56
CA MET A 1 12.55 -5.87 0.45
C MET A 1 12.27 -6.72 -0.77
N PHE A 2 11.37 -7.69 -0.68
CA PHE A 2 10.88 -8.45 -1.83
C PHE A 2 9.69 -7.71 -2.46
N ILE A 3 9.52 -7.81 -3.77
CA ILE A 3 8.35 -7.31 -4.49
C ILE A 3 7.64 -8.52 -5.05
N ASP A 4 6.46 -8.81 -4.54
CA ASP A 4 5.80 -10.09 -4.76
C ASP A 4 4.30 -9.89 -4.96
N SER A 5 3.86 -9.93 -6.22
CA SER A 5 2.44 -9.88 -6.58
C SER A 5 1.69 -11.17 -6.21
N GLY A 6 2.40 -12.25 -5.89
CA GLY A 6 1.84 -13.50 -5.38
C GLY A 6 1.34 -13.40 -3.93
N VAL A 7 1.70 -12.33 -3.22
CA VAL A 7 1.18 -12.02 -1.88
C VAL A 7 0.27 -10.81 -1.95
N SER A 8 -0.98 -10.94 -1.48
CA SER A 8 -1.96 -9.86 -1.59
C SER A 8 -1.56 -8.60 -0.81
N PHE A 9 -1.02 -8.75 0.41
CA PHE A 9 -0.79 -7.67 1.38
C PHE A 9 0.71 -7.44 1.61
N THR A 10 1.11 -6.20 1.88
CA THR A 10 2.50 -5.92 2.27
C THR A 10 2.78 -6.46 3.67
N MET A 11 3.86 -7.22 3.82
CA MET A 11 4.29 -7.77 5.11
C MET A 11 5.54 -7.03 5.60
N LEU A 12 5.54 -6.59 6.86
CA LEU A 12 6.59 -5.77 7.44
C LEU A 12 7.03 -6.29 8.81
N PRO A 13 8.27 -6.00 9.24
CA PRO A 13 8.68 -6.24 10.62
C PRO A 13 7.72 -5.55 11.59
N GLU A 14 7.46 -6.18 12.73
CA GLU A 14 6.45 -5.73 13.69
C GLU A 14 6.60 -4.27 14.09
N GLN A 15 7.85 -3.84 14.32
CA GLN A 15 8.16 -2.45 14.66
C GLN A 15 7.73 -1.46 13.57
N VAL A 16 7.92 -1.82 12.30
CA VAL A 16 7.58 -0.96 11.17
C VAL A 16 6.07 -0.89 11.01
N LEU A 17 5.38 -2.05 11.09
CA LEU A 17 3.92 -2.08 11.06
C LEU A 17 3.31 -1.23 12.18
N ARG A 18 3.82 -1.37 13.40
CA ARG A 18 3.33 -0.59 14.54
C ARG A 18 3.46 0.91 14.33
N ASN A 19 4.60 1.38 13.83
CA ASN A 19 4.81 2.80 13.53
C ASN A 19 3.82 3.31 12.45
N ILE A 20 3.57 2.51 11.42
CA ILE A 20 2.57 2.84 10.37
C ILE A 20 1.17 2.91 10.99
N THR A 21 0.77 1.89 11.75
CA THR A 21 -0.54 1.85 12.42
C THR A 21 -0.73 3.05 13.34
N GLU A 22 0.25 3.40 14.17
CA GLU A 22 0.17 4.58 15.05
C GLU A 22 -0.02 5.89 14.28
N HIS A 23 0.62 6.03 13.11
CA HIS A 23 0.44 7.21 12.27
C HIS A 23 -0.95 7.23 11.62
N VAL A 24 -1.41 6.10 11.09
CA VAL A 24 -2.74 5.98 10.48
C VAL A 24 -3.82 6.24 11.53
N ASN A 25 -3.70 5.74 12.76
CA ASN A 25 -4.63 6.04 13.85
C ASN A 25 -4.80 7.55 14.09
N LYS A 26 -3.70 8.32 14.01
CA LYS A 26 -3.74 9.78 14.16
C LYS A 26 -4.48 10.46 13.01
N LEU A 27 -4.31 9.98 11.77
CA LEU A 27 -5.05 10.47 10.61
C LEU A 27 -6.54 10.11 10.69
N MET A 28 -6.85 8.89 11.15
CA MET A 28 -8.20 8.39 11.35
C MET A 28 -8.92 9.06 12.54
N LYS A 29 -8.16 9.61 13.49
CA LYS A 29 -8.67 10.25 14.72
C LYS A 29 -9.53 9.29 15.56
N MET A 30 -9.20 8.00 15.50
CA MET A 30 -9.90 6.94 16.24
C MET A 30 -8.97 5.74 16.43
N ASP A 31 -9.31 4.91 17.41
CA ASP A 31 -8.61 3.65 17.63
C ASP A 31 -9.07 2.59 16.62
N PRO A 32 -8.15 1.74 16.14
CA PRO A 32 -8.50 0.64 15.27
C PRO A 32 -9.13 -0.49 16.07
N LYS A 33 -9.97 -1.27 15.40
CA LYS A 33 -10.31 -2.62 15.82
C LYS A 33 -9.47 -3.63 15.02
N TYR A 34 -9.30 -4.82 15.58
CA TYR A 34 -8.89 -5.94 14.76
C TYR A 34 -10.10 -6.35 13.92
N GLY A 35 -9.92 -6.44 12.59
CA GLY A 35 -10.99 -6.82 11.68
C GLY A 35 -11.72 -8.08 12.11
N SER A 36 -13.01 -8.15 11.80
CA SER A 36 -13.94 -9.24 12.12
C SER A 36 -13.47 -10.61 11.60
N ASN A 37 -12.70 -10.61 10.52
CA ASN A 37 -12.17 -11.80 9.88
C ASN A 37 -10.92 -12.37 10.58
N ASN A 38 -10.69 -13.69 10.41
CA ASN A 38 -9.55 -14.44 10.96
C ASN A 38 -8.15 -13.89 10.57
N ASN A 39 -8.08 -12.87 9.72
CA ASN A 39 -6.85 -12.31 9.18
C ASN A 39 -6.26 -11.16 10.00
N LYS A 40 -6.92 -10.72 11.09
CA LYS A 40 -6.42 -9.73 12.08
C LYS A 40 -5.78 -8.48 11.44
N PHE A 41 -6.46 -7.86 10.48
CA PHE A 41 -6.06 -6.55 9.98
C PHE A 41 -6.36 -5.46 11.01
N THR A 42 -5.65 -4.34 10.90
CA THR A 42 -6.01 -3.09 11.59
C THR A 42 -7.12 -2.42 10.80
N CYS A 43 -8.32 -2.35 11.34
CA CYS A 43 -9.51 -1.84 10.64
C CYS A 43 -10.23 -0.76 11.47
N TYR A 44 -11.07 0.03 10.80
CA TYR A 44 -11.78 1.17 11.36
C TYR A 44 -13.23 1.15 10.91
N ASP A 45 -14.17 1.34 11.85
CA ASP A 45 -15.63 1.33 11.64
C ASP A 45 -16.14 2.56 10.88
N VAL A 46 -15.67 2.74 9.64
CA VAL A 46 -16.05 3.82 8.75
C VAL A 46 -16.23 3.31 7.33
N VAL A 47 -17.16 3.93 6.60
CA VAL A 47 -17.42 3.68 5.17
C VAL A 47 -16.85 4.76 4.25
N GLU A 48 -16.31 5.82 4.84
CA GLU A 48 -15.59 6.90 4.16
C GLU A 48 -14.32 7.23 4.96
N LEU A 49 -13.23 7.50 4.24
CA LEU A 49 -11.98 7.92 4.86
C LEU A 49 -12.00 9.42 5.19
N PRO A 50 -11.29 9.87 6.24
CA PRO A 50 -11.09 11.28 6.49
C PRO A 50 -10.44 11.97 5.28
N LYS A 51 -10.83 13.22 5.02
CA LYS A 51 -10.23 14.05 3.97
C LYS A 51 -8.73 14.33 4.18
N ASP A 52 -8.27 14.19 5.42
CA ASP A 52 -6.88 14.42 5.82
C ASP A 52 -5.96 13.22 5.54
N MET A 53 -6.48 12.12 4.98
CA MET A 53 -5.67 10.97 4.58
C MET A 53 -4.68 11.38 3.47
N GLN A 54 -3.43 10.93 3.60
CA GLN A 54 -2.32 11.33 2.74
C GLN A 54 -1.76 10.14 1.98
N GLU A 55 -1.13 10.39 0.83
CA GLU A 55 -0.36 9.36 0.14
C GLU A 55 0.81 8.89 1.03
N MET A 56 1.16 7.61 0.93
CA MET A 56 2.34 7.07 1.60
C MET A 56 3.51 7.10 0.63
N VAL A 57 4.71 7.46 1.12
CA VAL A 57 5.93 7.47 0.29
C VAL A 57 6.88 6.40 0.78
N LEU A 58 7.26 5.47 -0.11
CA LEU A 58 8.33 4.51 0.12
C LEU A 58 9.62 5.07 -0.49
N HIS A 59 10.61 5.33 0.35
CA HIS A 59 11.92 5.84 -0.04
C HIS A 59 12.90 4.68 -0.31
N PHE A 60 13.56 4.71 -1.47
CA PHE A 60 14.62 3.77 -1.84
C PHE A 60 16.01 4.37 -1.59
N CYS A 61 17.02 3.52 -1.44
CA CYS A 61 18.39 3.92 -1.06
C CYS A 61 19.07 4.83 -2.09
N ASP A 62 18.67 4.75 -3.36
CA ASP A 62 19.16 5.59 -4.46
C ASP A 62 18.44 6.94 -4.55
N GLY A 63 17.53 7.22 -3.62
CA GLY A 63 16.72 8.43 -3.57
C GLY A 63 15.41 8.34 -4.35
N ALA A 64 15.13 7.23 -5.05
CA ALA A 64 13.85 7.05 -5.71
C ALA A 64 12.70 7.01 -4.69
N GLN A 65 11.55 7.57 -5.06
CA GLN A 65 10.39 7.69 -4.19
C GLN A 65 9.17 7.10 -4.86
N LEU A 66 8.64 6.04 -4.27
CA LEU A 66 7.40 5.42 -4.70
C LEU A 66 6.23 6.00 -3.91
N VAL A 67 5.38 6.76 -4.59
CA VAL A 67 4.14 7.32 -4.04
C VAL A 67 3.02 6.29 -4.14
N ILE A 68 2.53 5.86 -2.98
CA ILE A 68 1.46 4.88 -2.78
C ILE A 68 0.16 5.63 -2.48
N PRO A 69 -0.84 5.60 -3.37
CA PRO A 69 -2.15 6.21 -3.14
C PRO A 69 -2.86 5.66 -1.91
N VAL A 70 -3.80 6.43 -1.35
CA VAL A 70 -4.63 6.01 -0.20
C VAL A 70 -5.34 4.69 -0.45
N ASP A 71 -5.93 4.53 -1.63
CA ASP A 71 -6.65 3.31 -2.05
C ASP A 71 -5.75 2.07 -2.14
N ASN A 72 -4.44 2.26 -2.25
CA ASN A 72 -3.45 1.18 -2.29
C ASN A 72 -3.00 0.74 -0.89
N TYR A 73 -3.42 1.42 0.18
CA TYR A 73 -3.11 1.02 1.54
C TYR A 73 -4.29 1.00 2.53
N MET A 74 -5.41 1.61 2.18
CA MET A 74 -6.69 1.50 2.89
C MET A 74 -7.72 0.81 1.99
N TYR A 75 -8.17 -0.36 2.39
CA TYR A 75 -9.14 -1.16 1.66
C TYR A 75 -10.51 -1.12 2.34
N LEU A 76 -11.58 -0.85 1.60
CA LEU A 76 -12.95 -0.96 2.10
C LEU A 76 -13.41 -2.42 2.05
N ASP A 77 -13.60 -3.04 3.21
CA ASP A 77 -14.39 -4.26 3.31
C ASP A 77 -15.89 -3.90 3.25
N GLN A 78 -16.51 -4.19 2.12
CA GLN A 78 -17.92 -3.87 1.90
C GLN A 78 -18.87 -4.72 2.75
N ALA A 79 -18.45 -5.93 3.14
CA ALA A 79 -19.29 -6.84 3.93
C ALA A 79 -19.38 -6.34 5.37
N ASP A 80 -18.23 -6.00 5.96
CA ASP A 80 -18.12 -5.54 7.33
C ASP A 80 -18.26 -4.00 7.48
N LYS A 81 -18.34 -3.27 6.35
CA LYS A 81 -18.46 -1.80 6.28
C LYS A 81 -17.35 -1.09 7.04
N GLU A 82 -16.12 -1.55 6.85
CA GLU A 82 -14.92 -1.06 7.53
C GLU A 82 -13.80 -0.77 6.54
N TYR A 83 -12.97 0.22 6.84
CA TYR A 83 -11.70 0.41 6.13
C TYR A 83 -10.58 -0.28 6.89
N CYS A 84 -9.77 -1.07 6.18
CA CYS A 84 -8.66 -1.83 6.73
C CYS A 84 -7.32 -1.39 6.14
N LEU A 85 -6.31 -1.28 7.00
CA LEU A 85 -4.92 -1.09 6.63
C LEU A 85 -4.38 -2.41 6.04
N VAL A 86 -4.07 -2.43 4.74
CA VAL A 86 -3.62 -3.65 4.02
C VAL A 86 -2.13 -3.94 4.19
N PHE A 87 -1.67 -3.86 5.44
CA PHE A 87 -0.34 -4.30 5.88
C PHE A 87 -0.46 -5.38 6.95
N LYS A 88 0.52 -6.29 6.98
CA LYS A 88 0.58 -7.39 7.93
C LYS A 88 1.94 -7.50 8.59
N LYS A 89 1.95 -8.11 9.78
CA LYS A 89 3.19 -8.49 10.46
C LYS A 89 3.87 -9.59 9.65
N ALA A 90 5.19 -9.51 9.51
CA ALA A 90 5.98 -10.60 8.97
C ALA A 90 5.77 -11.89 9.80
N PRO A 91 5.79 -13.08 9.17
CA PRO A 91 5.75 -14.37 9.86
C PRO A 91 6.84 -14.47 10.94
N GLU A 92 6.54 -15.15 12.04
CA GLU A 92 7.47 -15.30 13.17
C GLU A 92 8.77 -16.02 12.79
N MET A 93 8.70 -16.92 11.80
CA MET A 93 9.88 -17.59 11.23
C MET A 93 10.81 -16.63 10.48
N TYR A 94 10.28 -15.50 9.99
CA TYR A 94 11.01 -14.49 9.22
C TYR A 94 10.70 -13.06 9.71
N PRO A 95 11.04 -12.71 10.96
CA PRO A 95 10.56 -11.48 11.62
C PRO A 95 11.13 -10.20 11.00
N ARG A 96 12.22 -10.31 10.22
CA ARG A 96 12.85 -9.20 9.50
C ARG A 96 12.42 -9.10 8.03
N MET A 97 11.52 -9.98 7.58
CA MET A 97 11.07 -9.98 6.19
C MET A 97 10.27 -8.72 5.88
N SER A 98 10.46 -8.20 4.67
CA SER A 98 9.67 -7.12 4.11
C SER A 98 9.27 -7.49 2.69
N ILE A 99 7.97 -7.58 2.44
CA ILE A 99 7.38 -7.89 1.13
C ILE A 99 6.45 -6.75 0.74
N LEU A 100 6.69 -6.11 -0.41
CA LEU A 100 5.73 -5.22 -1.07
C LEU A 100 4.70 -6.06 -1.81
N GLY A 101 3.49 -6.16 -1.27
CA GLY A 101 2.41 -7.01 -1.78
C GLY A 101 1.60 -6.36 -2.90
N ASN A 102 0.67 -7.13 -3.47
CA ASN A 102 -0.13 -6.74 -4.63
C ASN A 102 -0.89 -5.42 -4.46
N PHE A 103 -1.52 -5.15 -3.30
CA PHE A 103 -2.26 -3.88 -3.10
C PHE A 103 -1.39 -2.64 -3.35
N GLN A 104 -0.13 -2.64 -2.89
CA GLN A 104 0.80 -1.54 -3.11
C GLN A 104 1.36 -1.50 -4.54
N GLN A 105 1.16 -2.56 -5.34
CA GLN A 105 1.57 -2.64 -6.75
C GLN A 105 0.42 -2.30 -7.73
N GLN A 106 -0.83 -2.28 -7.27
CA GLN A 106 -1.99 -2.00 -8.12
C GLN A 106 -1.92 -0.61 -8.75
N ASN A 107 -2.42 -0.49 -9.98
CA ASN A 107 -2.40 0.77 -10.74
C ASN A 107 -0.99 1.39 -10.87
N MET A 108 0.04 0.54 -10.91
CA MET A 108 1.42 0.93 -11.15
C MET A 108 1.98 0.19 -12.36
N ARG A 109 2.84 0.86 -13.13
CA ARG A 109 3.72 0.19 -14.08
C ARG A 109 5.04 -0.05 -13.37
N MET A 110 5.41 -1.32 -13.20
CA MET A 110 6.68 -1.75 -12.65
C MET A 110 7.49 -2.44 -13.74
N LEU A 111 8.71 -1.97 -13.98
CA LEU A 111 9.67 -2.57 -14.89
C LEU A 111 10.79 -3.19 -14.08
N PHE A 112 10.95 -4.50 -14.24
CA PHE A 112 12.05 -5.28 -13.69
C PHE A 112 13.11 -5.46 -14.78
N ASP A 113 14.09 -4.56 -14.83
CA ASP A 113 15.23 -4.70 -15.72
C ASP A 113 16.26 -5.64 -15.07
N VAL A 114 16.11 -6.93 -15.33
CA VAL A 114 16.98 -7.98 -14.78
C VAL A 114 18.42 -7.83 -15.28
N LYS A 115 18.62 -7.29 -16.50
CA LYS A 115 19.97 -7.13 -17.07
C LYS A 115 20.67 -5.90 -16.50
N GLY A 116 19.93 -4.81 -16.33
CA GLY A 116 20.41 -3.57 -15.72
C GLY A 116 20.41 -3.58 -14.19
N GLU A 117 19.86 -4.63 -13.57
CA GLU A 117 19.67 -4.75 -12.11
C GLU A 117 18.88 -3.57 -11.50
N THR A 118 17.92 -3.05 -12.25
CA THR A 118 17.10 -1.90 -11.81
C THR A 118 15.62 -2.23 -11.75
N LEU A 119 14.97 -1.59 -10.78
CA LEU A 119 13.52 -1.50 -10.69
C LEU A 119 13.12 -0.08 -11.06
N SER A 120 12.25 0.07 -12.05
CA SER A 120 11.61 1.35 -12.36
C SER A 120 10.11 1.26 -12.11
N PHE A 121 9.52 2.34 -11.62
CA PHE A 121 8.09 2.40 -11.35
C PHE A 121 7.49 3.76 -11.73
N THR A 122 6.24 3.74 -12.15
CA THR A 122 5.41 4.93 -12.30
C THR A 122 3.96 4.60 -11.99
N GLN A 123 3.21 5.56 -11.46
CA GLN A 123 1.76 5.43 -11.36
C GLN A 123 1.15 5.28 -12.76
N TYR A 124 0.18 4.38 -12.89
CA TYR A 124 -0.64 4.25 -14.09
C TYR A 124 -1.69 5.35 -14.10
N LYS A 125 -1.55 6.32 -15.00
CA LYS A 125 -2.47 7.46 -15.10
C LYS A 125 -3.66 7.21 -16.04
N GLY A 126 -3.88 5.97 -16.49
CA GLY A 126 -4.88 5.64 -17.50
C GLY A 126 -4.64 6.32 -18.86
N CYS A 127 -5.55 6.10 -19.81
CA CYS A 127 -5.51 6.75 -21.14
C CYS A 127 -5.81 8.26 -21.11
N GLN A 128 -6.12 8.86 -19.95
CA GLN A 128 -6.44 10.29 -19.85
C GLN A 128 -5.20 11.20 -19.75
N ALA A 129 -4.06 10.65 -19.33
CA ALA A 129 -2.79 11.39 -19.35
C ALA A 129 -2.15 11.45 -20.75
N GLU A 130 -2.42 10.47 -21.62
CA GLU A 130 -1.87 10.42 -22.98
C GLU A 130 -2.61 11.35 -23.96
N LYS A 131 -3.84 11.78 -23.65
CA LYS A 131 -4.61 12.73 -24.47
C LYS A 131 -4.03 14.16 -24.50
N LYS A 132 -3.08 14.50 -23.63
CA LYS A 132 -2.37 15.79 -23.71
C LYS A 132 -1.18 15.79 -24.66
N GLN A 133 -0.83 14.64 -25.26
CA GLN A 133 0.31 14.59 -26.19
C GLN A 133 -0.06 14.25 -27.61
N HIS A 134 -1.15 13.51 -27.89
CA HIS A 134 -1.55 13.23 -29.28
C HIS A 134 -3.03 13.60 -29.47
N ALA A 135 -3.27 14.81 -29.99
CA ALA A 135 -4.48 15.08 -30.75
C ALA A 135 -4.38 14.26 -32.03
N ALA A 136 -5.21 13.22 -32.16
CA ALA A 136 -5.44 12.57 -33.43
C ALA A 136 -6.40 13.48 -34.23
N VAL A 137 -5.93 13.93 -35.40
CA VAL A 137 -6.74 14.51 -36.47
C VAL A 137 -7.66 13.44 -37.04
#